data_AF-A0A1S7FWI0-F1
#
_entry.id   AF-A0A1S7FWI0-F1
#
_cell.length_a   1.000
_cell.length_b   1.000
_cell.length_c   1.000
_cell.angle_alpha   90.00
_cell.angle_beta   90.00
_cell.angle_gamma   90.00
#
_symmetry.space_group_name_H-M   'P 1'
#
loop_
_entity.id
_entity.type
_entity.pdbx_description
1 polymer ?
#
loop_
_entity_poly.entity_id
_entity_poly.type
_entity_poly.pdbx_seq_one_letter_code
_entity_poly.pdbx_strand_id
1 'polypeptide(L)'
;MANVAMDGAGAGGGAADISISVDEISEIFNRINKIILELEKLGKSTESISAITFYEDGKAKKALEVYDKANKKAMDLYDNYAQIAGLVAYTINTMMEQDESLGQEFYTKLDLPE
;
A
#
# COMPACT_ATOMS: atom_id res chain seq x y z
N MET A 1 -27.15 12.64 -12.60
CA MET A 1 -26.76 14.05 -12.45
C MET A 1 -25.39 14.06 -11.81
N ALA A 2 -24.43 14.76 -12.40
CA ALA A 2 -23.08 14.88 -11.88
C ALA A 2 -23.08 15.65 -10.56
N ASN A 3 -22.25 15.25 -9.60
CA ASN A 3 -21.76 16.18 -8.61
C ASN A 3 -20.26 15.97 -8.46
N VAL A 4 -19.51 16.87 -9.09
CA VAL A 4 -18.09 17.07 -8.88
C VAL A 4 -17.98 18.12 -7.79
N ALA A 5 -17.34 17.79 -6.68
CA ALA A 5 -16.92 18.78 -5.69
C ALA A 5 -15.53 18.37 -5.17
N MET A 6 -14.49 18.83 -5.87
CA MET A 6 -13.26 19.24 -5.22
C MET A 6 -13.40 20.74 -4.95
N ASP A 7 -13.50 21.14 -3.69
CA ASP A 7 -12.87 22.40 -3.25
C ASP A 7 -12.55 22.31 -1.76
N GLY A 8 -11.40 22.84 -1.41
CA GLY A 8 -10.69 22.57 -0.17
C GLY A 8 -11.08 23.44 1.01
N ALA A 9 -10.35 23.17 2.09
CA ALA A 9 -10.18 23.96 3.31
C ALA A 9 -11.40 24.04 4.25
N GLY A 10 -11.34 23.18 5.28
CA GLY A 10 -12.05 23.37 6.55
C GLY A 10 -13.26 22.46 6.73
N ALA A 11 -13.03 21.19 7.08
CA ALA A 11 -14.09 20.32 7.55
C ALA A 11 -13.63 19.60 8.82
N GLY A 12 -14.38 19.81 9.90
CA GLY A 12 -14.23 19.04 11.13
C GLY A 12 -14.30 17.55 10.84
N GLY A 13 -13.52 16.77 11.61
CA GLY A 13 -13.40 15.33 11.44
C GLY A 13 -14.72 14.60 11.67
N GLY A 14 -15.51 14.46 10.62
CA GLY A 14 -16.25 13.23 10.36
C GLY A 14 -15.30 12.29 9.64
N ALA A 15 -15.21 11.04 10.08
CA ALA A 15 -14.53 10.00 9.31
C ALA A 15 -15.11 10.02 7.90
N ALA A 16 -14.27 10.22 6.88
CA ALA A 16 -14.73 10.16 5.51
C ALA A 16 -15.26 8.74 5.26
N ASP A 17 -16.52 8.62 4.82
CA ASP A 17 -17.11 7.33 4.50
C ASP A 17 -16.31 6.67 3.38
N ILE A 18 -15.94 5.40 3.59
CA ILE A 18 -15.29 4.58 2.58
C ILE A 18 -16.38 3.99 1.69
N SER A 19 -16.49 4.49 0.46
CA SER A 19 -17.54 4.09 -0.50
C SER A 19 -17.15 2.92 -1.41
N ILE A 20 -15.97 2.34 -1.20
CA ILE A 20 -15.41 1.25 -2.01
C ILE A 20 -15.71 -0.08 -1.32
N SER A 21 -16.03 -1.13 -2.08
CA SER A 21 -16.31 -2.47 -1.52
C SER A 21 -15.06 -3.18 -0.98
N VAL A 22 -15.26 -4.20 -0.14
CA VAL A 22 -14.18 -5.06 0.38
C VAL A 22 -13.39 -5.73 -0.75
N ASP A 23 -14.06 -6.17 -1.81
CA ASP A 23 -13.43 -6.80 -2.98
C ASP A 23 -12.52 -5.82 -3.73
N GLU A 24 -12.98 -4.58 -3.94
CA GLU A 24 -12.20 -3.54 -4.62
C GLU A 24 -10.98 -3.13 -3.79
N ILE A 25 -11.11 -2.99 -2.46
CA ILE A 25 -9.96 -2.72 -1.57
C ILE A 25 -8.99 -3.90 -1.55
N SER A 26 -9.50 -5.13 -1.60
CA SER A 26 -8.66 -6.34 -1.71
C SER A 26 -7.88 -6.38 -3.02
N GLU A 27 -8.46 -5.90 -4.13
CA GLU A 27 -7.73 -5.75 -5.38
C GLU A 27 -6.61 -4.69 -5.28
N ILE A 28 -6.87 -3.58 -4.60
CA ILE A 28 -5.85 -2.55 -4.31
C ILE A 28 -4.72 -3.15 -3.47
N PHE A 29 -5.04 -3.91 -2.43
CA PHE A 29 -4.05 -4.61 -1.61
C PHE A 29 -3.15 -5.54 -2.45
N ASN A 30 -3.76 -6.33 -3.36
CA ASN A 30 -3.02 -7.20 -4.27
C ASN A 30 -2.10 -6.42 -5.23
N ARG A 31 -2.52 -5.25 -5.69
CA ARG A 31 -1.69 -4.36 -6.52
C ARG A 31 -0.51 -3.80 -5.73
N ILE A 32 -0.73 -3.40 -4.48
CA ILE A 32 0.34 -2.94 -3.58
C ILE A 32 1.37 -4.05 -3.35
N ASN A 33 0.93 -5.28 -3.06
CA ASN A 33 1.84 -6.42 -2.87
C ASN A 33 2.69 -6.71 -4.11
N LYS A 34 2.13 -6.58 -5.32
CA LYS A 34 2.90 -6.71 -6.56
C LYS A 34 4.00 -5.64 -6.66
N ILE A 35 3.71 -4.40 -6.27
CA ILE A 35 4.71 -3.32 -6.27
C ILE A 35 5.83 -3.62 -5.27
N ILE A 36 5.48 -4.04 -4.05
CA ILE A 36 6.44 -4.42 -3.01
C ILE A 36 7.40 -5.51 -3.54
N LEU A 37 6.87 -6.57 -4.17
CA LEU A 37 7.69 -7.65 -4.74
C LEU A 37 8.63 -7.17 -5.85
N GLU A 38 8.20 -6.25 -6.70
CA GLU A 38 9.07 -5.66 -7.74
C GLU A 38 10.17 -4.78 -7.14
N LEU A 39 9.87 -4.05 -6.06
CA LEU A 39 10.87 -3.24 -5.34
C LEU A 39 11.92 -4.11 -4.64
N GLU A 40 11.53 -5.24 -4.05
CA GLU A 40 12.47 -6.21 -3.48
C GLU A 40 13.43 -6.79 -4.54
N LYS A 41 12.90 -7.15 -5.72
CA LYS A 41 13.72 -7.63 -6.83
C LYS A 41 14.71 -6.56 -7.30
N LEU A 42 14.25 -5.32 -7.41
CA LEU A 42 15.08 -4.18 -7.77
C LEU A 42 16.22 -4.00 -6.75
N GLY A 43 15.91 -4.02 -5.45
CA GLY A 43 16.90 -3.92 -4.38
C GLY A 43 18.01 -4.96 -4.51
N LYS A 44 17.64 -6.24 -4.63
CA LYS A 44 18.58 -7.36 -4.83
C LYS A 44 19.45 -7.18 -6.09
N SER A 45 18.84 -6.73 -7.19
CA SER A 45 19.58 -6.50 -8.44
C SER A 45 20.56 -5.34 -8.32
N THR A 46 20.19 -4.25 -7.64
CA THR A 46 21.08 -3.09 -7.43
C THR A 46 22.23 -3.41 -6.48
N GLU A 47 21.97 -4.18 -5.41
CA GLU A 47 23.02 -4.67 -4.50
C GLU A 47 24.00 -5.60 -5.21
N SER A 48 23.50 -6.47 -6.10
CA SER A 48 24.36 -7.33 -6.92
C SER A 48 25.27 -6.53 -7.85
N ILE A 49 24.80 -5.38 -8.37
CA ILE A 49 25.59 -4.50 -9.23
C ILE A 49 26.63 -3.72 -8.42
N SER A 50 26.26 -3.20 -7.24
CA SER A 50 27.19 -2.44 -6.40
C SER A 50 28.29 -3.33 -5.79
N ALA A 51 28.04 -4.62 -5.60
CA ALA A 51 29.02 -5.59 -5.12
C ALA A 51 30.08 -6.02 -6.18
N ILE A 52 29.96 -5.59 -7.44
CA ILE A 52 30.93 -5.94 -8.49
C ILE A 52 32.24 -5.18 -8.26
N THR A 53 33.30 -5.90 -7.91
CA THR A 53 34.65 -5.34 -7.66
C THR A 53 35.49 -5.11 -8.91
N PHE A 54 34.95 -5.35 -10.12
CA PHE A 54 35.71 -5.21 -11.37
C PHE A 54 36.14 -3.76 -11.67
N TYR A 55 35.46 -2.77 -11.08
CA TYR A 55 35.74 -1.34 -11.27
C TYR A 55 36.20 -0.70 -9.96
N GLU A 56 37.47 -0.89 -9.62
CA GLU A 56 38.01 -0.45 -8.32
C GLU A 56 38.33 1.05 -8.27
N ASP A 57 38.54 1.72 -9.42
CA ASP A 57 38.89 3.13 -9.51
C ASP A 57 38.34 3.86 -10.75
N GLY A 58 38.31 5.19 -10.69
CA GLY A 58 38.02 6.06 -11.84
C GLY A 58 36.54 6.38 -12.06
N LYS A 59 36.19 6.77 -13.31
CA LYS A 59 34.82 7.19 -13.69
C LYS A 59 33.79 6.07 -13.54
N ALA A 60 34.20 4.81 -13.66
CA ALA A 60 33.32 3.65 -13.54
C ALA A 60 32.86 3.42 -12.10
N LYS A 61 33.75 3.57 -11.11
CA LYS A 61 33.40 3.52 -9.67
C LYS A 61 32.35 4.58 -9.31
N LYS A 62 32.50 5.81 -9.80
CA LYS A 62 31.51 6.88 -9.61
C LYS A 62 30.15 6.58 -10.23
N ALA A 63 30.10 5.79 -11.32
CA ALA A 63 28.83 5.35 -11.90
C ALA A 63 28.16 4.29 -11.04
N LEU A 64 28.93 3.43 -10.34
CA LEU A 64 28.39 2.45 -9.39
C LEU A 64 27.73 3.11 -8.17
N GLU A 65 28.26 4.24 -7.68
CA GLU A 65 27.66 5.01 -6.57
C GLU A 65 26.22 5.49 -6.86
N VAL A 66 25.82 5.62 -8.13
CA VAL A 66 24.45 5.99 -8.50
C VAL A 66 23.48 4.86 -8.13
N TYR A 67 23.91 3.61 -8.22
CA TYR A 67 23.08 2.45 -7.85
C TYR A 67 22.85 2.38 -6.35
N ASP A 68 23.83 2.75 -5.51
CA ASP A 68 23.62 2.82 -4.05
C ASP A 68 22.56 3.86 -3.67
N LYS A 69 22.58 5.03 -4.33
CA LYS A 69 21.55 6.07 -4.13
C LYS A 69 20.19 5.63 -4.65
N ALA A 70 20.14 4.97 -5.80
CA ALA A 70 18.91 4.41 -6.35
C ALA A 70 18.33 3.33 -5.43
N ASN A 71 19.18 2.47 -4.86
CA ASN A 71 18.77 1.43 -3.92
C ASN A 71 18.16 2.04 -2.65
N LYS A 72 18.79 3.06 -2.05
CA LYS A 72 18.19 3.78 -0.90
C LYS A 72 16.80 4.31 -1.22
N LYS A 73 16.63 4.96 -2.36
CA LYS A 73 15.33 5.51 -2.75
C LYS A 73 14.29 4.42 -3.05
N ALA A 74 14.72 3.27 -3.57
CA ALA A 74 13.86 2.11 -3.76
C ALA A 74 13.41 1.52 -2.42
N MET A 75 14.29 1.49 -1.41
CA MET A 75 13.95 1.04 -0.06
C MET A 75 13.01 2.03 0.65
N ASP A 76 13.23 3.34 0.51
CA ASP A 76 12.28 4.34 1.01
C ASP A 76 10.88 4.15 0.39
N LEU A 77 10.83 3.82 -0.90
CA LEU A 77 9.56 3.54 -1.58
C LEU A 77 8.93 2.22 -1.09
N TYR A 78 9.74 1.19 -0.86
CA TYR A 78 9.30 -0.08 -0.28
C TYR A 78 8.65 0.14 1.09
N ASP A 79 9.30 0.91 1.98
CA ASP A 79 8.80 1.17 3.33
C ASP A 79 7.43 1.87 3.29
N ASN A 80 7.27 2.85 2.39
CA ASN A 80 6.00 3.53 2.19
C ASN A 80 4.90 2.57 1.70
N TYR A 81 5.19 1.72 0.71
CA TYR A 81 4.21 0.74 0.24
C TYR A 81 3.88 -0.32 1.30
N ALA A 82 4.85 -0.74 2.11
CA ALA A 82 4.63 -1.65 3.23
C ALA A 82 3.70 -1.02 4.28
N GLN A 83 3.90 0.27 4.60
CA GLN A 83 3.01 1.00 5.50
C GLN A 83 1.59 1.12 4.92
N ILE A 84 1.46 1.46 3.64
CA ILE A 84 0.16 1.54 2.96
C ILE A 84 -0.52 0.17 2.95
N ALA A 85 0.22 -0.92 2.69
CA ALA A 85 -0.32 -2.28 2.74
C ALA A 85 -0.91 -2.60 4.12
N GLY A 86 -0.21 -2.22 5.19
CA GLY A 86 -0.70 -2.39 6.56
C GLY A 86 -2.00 -1.63 6.83
N LEU A 87 -2.09 -0.38 6.37
CA LEU A 87 -3.32 0.42 6.51
C LEU A 87 -4.49 -0.16 5.71
N VAL A 88 -4.24 -0.59 4.47
CA VAL A 88 -5.26 -1.22 3.62
C VAL A 88 -5.75 -2.54 4.23
N ALA A 89 -4.83 -3.37 4.74
CA ALA A 89 -5.20 -4.61 5.42
C ALA A 89 -6.04 -4.36 6.68
N TYR A 90 -5.69 -3.34 7.46
CA TYR A 90 -6.48 -2.90 8.61
C TYR A 90 -7.90 -2.49 8.17
N THR A 91 -8.01 -1.66 7.12
CA THR A 91 -9.30 -1.24 6.58
C THR A 91 -10.16 -2.42 6.15
N ILE A 92 -9.60 -3.40 5.44
CA ILE A 92 -10.32 -4.62 5.04
C ILE A 92 -10.90 -5.34 6.26
N ASN A 93 -10.07 -5.56 7.29
CA ASN A 93 -10.52 -6.25 8.52
C ASN A 93 -11.63 -5.47 9.23
N THR A 94 -11.47 -4.15 9.36
CA THR A 94 -12.51 -3.30 9.98
C THR A 94 -13.82 -3.34 9.21
N MET A 95 -13.78 -3.34 7.87
CA MET A 95 -15.00 -3.44 7.06
C MET A 95 -15.69 -4.79 7.22
N MET A 96 -14.92 -5.89 7.30
CA MET A 96 -15.47 -7.22 7.55
C MET A 96 -16.11 -7.34 8.94
N GLU A 97 -15.45 -6.81 9.97
CA GLU A 97 -15.99 -6.78 11.34
C GLU A 97 -17.28 -5.96 11.43
N GLN A 98 -17.33 -4.83 10.72
CA GLN A 98 -18.54 -4.00 10.62
C GLN A 98 -19.69 -4.75 9.94
N ASP A 99 -19.43 -5.41 8.80
CA ASP A 99 -20.44 -6.19 8.08
C ASP A 99 -20.97 -7.36 8.93
N GLU A 100 -20.10 -8.08 9.64
CA GLU A 100 -20.51 -9.16 10.55
C GLU A 100 -21.37 -8.64 11.70
N SER A 101 -20.95 -7.55 12.34
CA SER A 101 -21.70 -6.93 13.44
C SER A 101 -23.08 -6.45 12.97
N LEU A 102 -23.16 -5.85 11.78
CA LEU A 102 -24.43 -5.39 11.21
C LEU A 102 -25.34 -6.59 10.92
N GLY A 103 -24.78 -7.66 10.34
CA GLY A 103 -25.50 -8.90 10.06
C GLY A 103 -26.12 -9.52 11.32
N GLN A 104 -25.34 -9.65 12.40
CA GLN A 104 -25.83 -10.15 13.69
C GLN A 104 -26.95 -9.27 14.25
N GLU A 105 -26.82 -7.94 14.15
CA GLU A 105 -27.85 -7.01 14.61
C GLU A 105 -29.15 -7.16 13.81
N PHE A 106 -29.07 -7.39 12.50
CA PHE A 106 -30.23 -7.70 11.66
C PHE A 106 -30.89 -9.03 12.04
N TYR A 107 -30.13 -10.12 12.18
CA TYR A 107 -30.69 -11.42 12.59
C TYR A 107 -31.42 -11.33 13.94
N THR A 108 -30.81 -10.65 14.91
CA THR A 108 -31.37 -10.46 16.26
C THR A 108 -32.66 -9.64 16.23
N LYS A 109 -32.72 -8.59 15.38
CA LYS A 109 -33.89 -7.71 15.29
C LYS A 109 -35.03 -8.27 14.43
N LEU A 110 -34.75 -9.18 13.51
CA LEU A 110 -35.76 -9.78 12.63
C LEU A 110 -36.37 -11.09 13.18
N ASP A 111 -35.91 -11.59 14.33
CA ASP A 111 -36.40 -12.82 14.98
C ASP A 111 -36.44 -14.02 14.01
N LEU A 112 -35.47 -14.08 13.09
CA LEU A 112 -35.31 -15.21 12.16
C LEU A 112 -34.68 -16.37 12.94
N PRO A 113 -35.34 -17.55 13.02
CA PRO A 113 -34.76 -18.70 13.70
C PRO A 113 -33.45 -19.13 13.02
N GLU A 114 -32.46 -19.52 13.83
CA GLU A 114 -31.12 -19.99 13.43
C GLU A 114 -31.12 -20.98 12.27
#